data_AF-A0A947K6E6-F1
#
_entry.id   AF-A0A947K6E6-F1
#
_cell.length_a   1.000
_cell.length_b   1.000
_cell.length_c   1.000
_cell.angle_alpha   90.00
_cell.angle_beta   90.00
_cell.angle_gamma   90.00
#
_symmetry.space_group_name_H-M   'P 1'
#
loop_
_entity.id
_entity.type
_entity.pdbx_description
1 polymer ?
#
loop_
_entity_poly.entity_id
_entity_poly.type
_entity_poly.pdbx_seq_one_letter_code
_entity_poly.pdbx_strand_id
1 'polypeptide(L)'
;VGAFPISQLLQKLVPMFSNPFVFFGFACFGLSSIFWLVVLSRFEISFVYPIVSVAYILVAIASIIFFKENVTLVRWLGISVIVFGVFLISRS
;
A
#
# COMPACT_ATOMS: atom_id res chain seq x y z
N VAL A 1 6.20 -13.25 -21.85
CA VAL A 1 6.92 -12.77 -20.65
C VAL A 1 8.27 -12.28 -21.14
N GLY A 2 8.41 -10.96 -21.35
CA GLY A 2 9.55 -10.39 -22.07
C GLY A 2 10.82 -10.48 -21.25
N ALA A 3 11.82 -11.21 -21.75
CA ALA A 3 13.17 -11.18 -21.24
C ALA A 3 13.74 -9.78 -21.53
N PHE A 4 13.67 -8.88 -20.56
CA PHE A 4 14.36 -7.59 -20.64
C PHE A 4 15.87 -7.87 -20.73
N PRO A 5 16.55 -7.50 -21.81
CA PRO A 5 17.99 -7.66 -21.92
C PRO A 5 18.68 -6.91 -20.79
N ILE A 6 19.70 -7.52 -20.16
CA ILE A 6 20.46 -6.93 -19.04
C ILE A 6 21.04 -5.56 -19.42
N SER A 7 21.39 -5.36 -20.69
CA SER A 7 21.82 -4.06 -21.23
C SER A 7 20.75 -2.97 -21.11
N GLN A 8 19.47 -3.30 -21.32
CA GLN A 8 18.35 -2.36 -21.19
C GLN A 8 18.02 -2.05 -19.73
N LEU A 9 18.22 -3.00 -18.81
CA LEU A 9 18.10 -2.76 -17.38
C LEU A 9 19.16 -1.77 -16.89
N LEU A 10 20.43 -1.97 -17.29
CA LEU A 10 21.53 -1.09 -16.91
C LEU A 10 21.35 0.32 -17.48
N GLN A 11 20.91 0.44 -18.74
CA GLN A 11 20.65 1.74 -19.37
C GLN A 11 19.49 2.53 -18.72
N LYS A 12 18.52 1.85 -18.10
CA LYS A 12 17.42 2.52 -17.37
C LYS A 12 17.77 2.84 -15.92
N LEU A 13 18.57 2.00 -15.26
CA LEU A 13 18.95 2.17 -13.85
C LEU A 13 19.93 3.33 -13.65
N VAL A 14 20.94 3.50 -14.51
CA VAL A 14 21.94 4.58 -14.39
C VAL A 14 21.30 5.98 -14.35
N PRO A 15 20.39 6.36 -15.27
CA PRO A 15 19.73 7.66 -15.20
C PRO A 15 18.67 7.78 -14.10
N MET A 16 18.13 6.67 -13.56
CA MET A 16 17.25 6.71 -12.39
C MET A 16 17.96 7.25 -11.15
N PHE A 17 19.24 6.93 -10.95
CA PHE A 17 20.02 7.47 -9.83
C PHE A 17 20.28 8.99 -9.95
N SER A 18 20.27 9.54 -11.17
CA SER A 18 20.40 10.99 -11.38
C SER A 18 19.08 11.75 -11.25
N ASN A 19 17.97 11.05 -11.02
CA ASN A 19 16.66 11.68 -10.88
C ASN A 19 16.38 12.02 -9.40
N PRO A 20 16.26 13.31 -9.02
CA PRO A 20 16.02 13.72 -7.63
C PRO A 20 14.73 13.15 -7.04
N PHE A 21 13.72 12.90 -7.88
CA PHE A 21 12.45 12.31 -7.44
C PHE A 21 12.60 10.87 -6.97
N VAL A 22 13.62 10.13 -7.46
CA VAL A 22 13.90 8.76 -7.00
C VAL A 22 14.41 8.80 -5.56
N PHE A 23 15.32 9.73 -5.23
CA PHE A 23 15.77 9.94 -3.86
C PHE A 23 14.64 10.37 -2.94
N PHE A 24 13.75 11.25 -3.40
CA PHE A 24 12.55 11.62 -2.63
C PHE A 24 11.64 10.41 -2.38
N GLY A 25 11.43 9.56 -3.40
CA GLY A 25 10.69 8.30 -3.25
C GLY A 25 11.32 7.37 -2.22
N PHE A 26 12.65 7.21 -2.26
CA PHE A 26 13.39 6.42 -1.26
C PHE A 26 13.26 7.01 0.15
N ALA A 27 13.35 8.33 0.30
CA ALA A 27 13.15 9.00 1.58
C ALA A 27 11.73 8.79 2.13
N CYS A 28 10.71 8.96 1.29
CA CYS A 28 9.32 8.68 1.65
C CYS A 28 9.11 7.21 2.04
N PHE A 29 9.73 6.27 1.32
CA PHE A 29 9.64 4.84 1.63
C PHE A 29 10.34 4.50 2.96
N GLY A 30 11.52 5.09 3.20
CA GLY A 30 12.22 4.97 4.47
C GLY A 30 11.38 5.50 5.63
N LEU A 31 10.78 6.68 5.46
CA LEU A 31 9.89 7.28 6.46
C LEU A 31 8.64 6.43 6.70
N SER A 32 8.01 5.91 5.65
CA SER A 32 6.88 4.98 5.75
C SER A 32 7.25 3.72 6.54
N SER A 33 8.44 3.18 6.31
CA SER A 33 8.94 2.01 7.04
C SER A 33 9.16 2.32 8.53
N ILE A 34 9.71 3.49 8.85
CA ILE A 34 9.88 3.93 10.24
C ILE A 34 8.52 4.06 10.93
N PHE A 35 7.55 4.72 10.31
CA PHE A 35 6.20 4.83 10.88
C PHE A 35 5.57 3.46 11.14
N TRP A 36 5.73 2.53 10.20
CA TRP A 36 5.25 1.16 10.36
C TRP A 36 5.90 0.45 11.56
N LEU A 37 7.22 0.55 11.70
CA LEU A 37 7.95 -0.02 12.82
C LEU A 37 7.55 0.61 14.16
N VAL A 38 7.30 1.92 14.20
CA VAL A 38 6.83 2.61 15.41
C VAL A 38 5.45 2.11 15.83
N VAL A 39 4.54 1.91 14.87
CA VAL A 39 3.20 1.35 15.14
C VAL A 39 3.34 -0.07 15.70
N LEU A 40 4.15 -0.92 15.06
CA LEU A 40 4.39 -2.29 15.55
C LEU A 40 5.10 -2.34 16.91
N SER A 41 5.92 -1.33 17.24
CA SER A 41 6.60 -1.26 18.54
C SER A 41 5.68 -0.83 19.68
N ARG A 42 4.54 -0.19 19.41
CA ARG A 42 3.64 0.38 20.42
C ARG A 42 2.30 -0.33 20.54
N PHE A 43 1.89 -1.04 19.50
CA PHE A 43 0.61 -1.74 19.44
C PHE A 43 0.83 -3.21 19.18
N GLU A 44 -0.01 -4.05 19.78
CA GLU A 44 -0.05 -5.46 19.45
C GLU A 44 -0.48 -5.65 18.00
N ILE A 45 0.14 -6.62 17.34
CA ILE A 45 -0.11 -6.93 15.93
C ILE A 45 -1.61 -7.19 15.66
N SER A 46 -2.30 -7.83 16.61
CA SER A 46 -3.74 -8.10 16.56
C SER A 46 -4.61 -6.84 16.48
N PHE A 47 -4.13 -5.71 17.01
CA PHE A 47 -4.81 -4.41 16.93
C PHE A 47 -4.47 -3.64 15.65
N VAL A 48 -3.26 -3.82 15.12
CA VAL A 48 -2.79 -3.13 13.91
C VAL A 48 -3.47 -3.66 12.64
N TYR A 49 -3.68 -4.98 12.54
CA TYR A 49 -4.33 -5.57 11.36
C TYR A 49 -5.73 -4.99 11.08
N PRO A 50 -6.62 -4.82 12.08
CA PRO A 50 -7.89 -4.14 11.88
C PRO A 50 -7.80 -2.74 11.28
N ILE A 51 -6.83 -1.95 11.73
CA ILE A 51 -6.60 -0.59 11.23
C ILE A 51 -6.17 -0.60 9.76
N VAL A 52 -5.30 -1.55 9.37
CA VAL A 52 -4.91 -1.72 7.96
C VAL A 52 -6.12 -2.02 7.08
N SER A 53 -7.09 -2.78 7.60
CA SER A 53 -8.29 -3.11 6.84
C SER A 53 -9.21 -1.92 6.58
N VAL A 54 -9.27 -0.97 7.51
CA VAL A 54 -9.97 0.32 7.30
C VAL A 54 -9.32 1.11 6.16
N ALA A 55 -8.00 1.01 5.99
CA ALA A 55 -7.32 1.66 4.88
C ALA A 55 -7.82 1.18 3.51
N TYR A 56 -8.26 -0.07 3.34
CA TYR A 56 -8.85 -0.53 2.07
C TYR A 56 -10.14 0.19 1.72
N ILE A 57 -10.99 0.50 2.71
CA ILE A 57 -12.22 1.29 2.52
C ILE A 57 -11.83 2.71 2.11
N LEU A 58 -10.91 3.33 2.86
CA LEU A 58 -10.46 4.70 2.60
C LEU A 58 -9.83 4.83 1.21
N VAL A 59 -9.01 3.85 0.80
CA VAL A 59 -8.41 3.81 -0.54
C VAL A 59 -9.48 3.65 -1.61
N ALA A 60 -10.48 2.79 -1.42
CA ALA A 60 -11.56 2.64 -2.39
C ALA A 60 -12.36 3.95 -2.56
N ILE A 61 -12.67 4.64 -1.46
CA ILE A 61 -13.34 5.95 -1.46
C ILE A 61 -12.45 6.99 -2.14
N ALA A 62 -11.16 7.05 -1.78
CA ALA A 62 -10.21 7.98 -2.38
C ALA A 62 -10.03 7.73 -3.89
N SER A 63 -10.02 6.47 -4.35
CA SER A 63 -10.00 6.14 -5.77
C SER A 63 -11.23 6.69 -6.52
N ILE A 64 -12.40 6.64 -5.92
CA ILE A 64 -13.63 7.21 -6.50
C ILE A 64 -13.55 8.74 -6.55
N ILE A 65 -13.07 9.39 -5.48
CA ILE A 65 -13.07 10.85 -5.36
C ILE A 65 -11.95 11.48 -6.21
N PHE A 66 -10.71 11.01 -6.07
CA PHE A 66 -9.53 11.60 -6.69
C PHE A 66 -9.31 11.12 -8.12
N PHE A 67 -9.49 9.81 -8.36
CA PHE A 67 -9.22 9.20 -9.67
C PHE A 67 -10.49 9.01 -10.51
N LYS A 68 -11.68 9.25 -9.94
CA LYS A 68 -12.99 9.07 -10.59
C LYS A 68 -13.15 7.68 -11.21
N GLU A 69 -12.49 6.68 -10.63
CA GLU A 69 -12.56 5.29 -11.09
C GLU A 69 -13.87 4.66 -10.63
N ASN A 70 -14.50 3.89 -11.53
CA ASN A 70 -15.63 3.05 -11.16
C ASN A 70 -15.13 1.84 -10.36
N VAL A 71 -15.34 1.88 -9.04
CA VAL A 71 -15.08 0.73 -8.17
C VAL A 71 -16.17 -0.32 -8.42
N THR A 72 -15.75 -1.48 -8.89
CA THR A 72 -16.66 -2.58 -9.23
C THR A 72 -17.41 -3.10 -8.00
N LEU A 73 -18.60 -3.65 -8.23
CA LEU A 73 -19.41 -4.28 -7.17
C LEU A 73 -18.62 -5.40 -6.45
N VAL A 74 -17.81 -6.15 -7.21
CA VAL A 74 -16.95 -7.22 -6.68
C VAL A 74 -15.91 -6.68 -5.69
N ARG A 75 -15.31 -5.51 -5.97
CA ARG A 75 -14.33 -4.88 -5.06
C ARG A 75 -15.01 -4.44 -3.76
N TRP A 76 -16.23 -3.90 -3.84
CA TRP A 76 -17.02 -3.58 -2.65
C TRP A 76 -17.35 -4.81 -1.80
N LEU A 77 -17.80 -5.90 -2.43
CA LEU A 77 -18.06 -7.16 -1.72
C LEU A 77 -16.80 -7.71 -1.05
N GLY A 78 -15.66 -7.70 -1.74
CA GLY A 78 -14.38 -8.11 -1.17
C GLY A 78 -13.97 -7.26 0.04
N ILE A 79 -14.14 -5.94 -0.03
CA ILE A 79 -13.90 -5.03 1.10
C ILE A 79 -14.81 -5.38 2.27
N SER A 80 -16.12 -5.61 2.05
CA SER A 80 -17.05 -6.00 3.10
C SER A 80 -16.64 -7.29 3.81
N VAL A 81 -16.17 -8.30 3.05
CA VAL A 81 -15.67 -9.57 3.63
C VAL A 81 -14.43 -9.35 4.50
N ILE A 82 -13.46 -8.55 4.03
CA ILE A 82 -12.25 -8.23 4.80
C ILE A 82 -12.62 -7.51 6.10
N VAL A 83 -13.49 -6.50 6.03
CA VAL A 83 -13.95 -5.73 7.19
C VAL A 83 -14.69 -6.60 8.18
N PHE A 84 -15.53 -7.52 7.70
CA PHE A 84 -16.25 -8.47 8.55
C PHE A 84 -15.29 -9.46 9.25
N GLY A 85 -14.32 -10.02 8.52
CA GLY A 85 -13.30 -10.90 9.11
C GLY A 85 -12.47 -10.20 10.19
N VAL A 86 -12.12 -8.94 9.95
CA VAL A 86 -11.43 -8.08 10.91
C VAL A 86 -12.27 -7.77 12.14
N PHE A 87 -13.56 -7.50 11.95
CA PHE A 87 -14.48 -7.27 13.06
C PHE A 87 -14.56 -8.48 13.99
N LEU A 88 -14.58 -9.70 13.42
CA LEU A 88 -14.53 -10.94 14.21
C LEU A 88 -13.21 -11.08 14.99
N ILE A 89 -12.06 -10.81 14.36
CA ILE A 89 -10.74 -10.86 15.02
C ILE A 89 -10.64 -9.82 16.14
N SER A 90 -11.18 -8.62 15.93
CA SER A 90 -11.19 -7.57 16.96
C SER A 90 -12.07 -7.93 18.16
N ARG A 91 -12.95 -8.93 18.05
CA ARG A 91 -13.87 -9.37 19.10
C ARG A 91 -13.37 -10.63 19.83
N SER A 92 -12.34 -11.31 19.32
CA SER A 92 -11.70 -12.49 19.93
C SER A 92 -10.53 -12.09 20.82
#